data_AF-A0A2N4TM13-F1
#
_entry.id   AF-A0A2N4TM13-F1
#
_cell.length_a   1.000
_cell.length_b   1.000
_cell.length_c   1.000
_cell.angle_alpha   90.00
_cell.angle_beta   90.00
_cell.angle_gamma   90.00
#
_symmetry.space_group_name_H-M   'P 1'
#
loop_
_entity.id
_entity.type
_entity.pdbx_description
1 polymer ?
#
loop_
_entity_poly.entity_id
_entity_poly.type
_entity_poly.pdbx_seq_one_letter_code
_entity_poly.pdbx_strand_id
1 'polypeptide(L)'
;MQTEKLRQRFEHAESTIAELARTCASHKDVPDSLKQSIQQLDDQARQCHSRLEGAEDQQTFVEAIDKLEAYSDRAKMACQNASGKVDQSVESAVMRAHEELSQLKHKLH
;
A
#
# COMPACT_ATOMS: atom_id res chain seq x y z
N MET A 1 16.01 15.90 -7.09
CA MET A 1 16.94 14.98 -6.40
C MET A 1 16.32 14.16 -5.26
N GLN A 2 15.86 14.74 -4.12
CA GLN A 2 15.21 13.94 -3.06
C GLN A 2 13.77 13.52 -3.41
N THR A 3 12.97 14.44 -3.95
CA THR A 3 11.58 14.18 -4.36
C THR A 3 11.46 13.13 -5.47
N GLU A 4 12.39 13.10 -6.42
CA GLU A 4 12.47 12.05 -7.46
C GLU A 4 12.73 10.66 -6.88
N LYS A 5 13.67 10.53 -5.93
CA LYS A 5 13.92 9.26 -5.25
C LYS A 5 12.69 8.79 -4.46
N LEU A 6 11.94 9.75 -3.94
CA LEU A 6 10.70 9.49 -3.24
C LEU A 6 9.59 9.02 -4.19
N ARG A 7 9.43 9.67 -5.35
CA ARG A 7 8.53 9.22 -6.43
C ARG A 7 8.86 7.81 -6.88
N GLN A 8 10.11 7.52 -7.23
CA GLN A 8 10.49 6.18 -7.65
C GLN A 8 10.16 5.12 -6.60
N ARG A 9 10.37 5.45 -5.34
CA ARG A 9 10.10 4.53 -4.22
C ARG A 9 8.60 4.39 -3.94
N PHE A 10 7.84 5.46 -4.11
CA PHE A 10 6.37 5.44 -4.09
C PHE A 10 5.81 4.58 -5.23
N GLU A 11 6.29 4.78 -6.46
CA GLU A 11 5.91 3.99 -7.64
C GLU A 11 6.17 2.50 -7.44
N HIS A 12 7.30 2.17 -6.81
CA HIS A 12 7.61 0.80 -6.44
C HIS A 12 6.62 0.23 -5.41
N ALA A 13 6.25 1.02 -4.40
CA ALA A 13 5.24 0.63 -3.42
C ALA A 13 3.86 0.45 -4.07
N GLU A 14 3.44 1.38 -4.95
CA GLU A 14 2.19 1.26 -5.71
C GLU A 14 2.17 -0.01 -6.56
N SER A 15 3.23 -0.29 -7.32
CA SER A 15 3.31 -1.48 -8.16
C SER A 15 3.19 -2.77 -7.31
N THR A 16 3.85 -2.78 -6.15
CA THR A 16 3.76 -3.89 -5.17
C THR A 16 2.34 -4.07 -4.66
N ILE A 17 1.65 -2.97 -4.33
CA ILE A 17 0.25 -2.98 -3.86
C ILE A 17 -0.70 -3.45 -4.99
N ALA A 18 -0.49 -3.02 -6.22
CA ALA A 18 -1.30 -3.41 -7.36
C ALA A 18 -1.15 -4.90 -7.68
N GLU A 19 0.08 -5.43 -7.60
CA GLU A 19 0.35 -6.85 -7.74
C GLU A 19 -0.31 -7.66 -6.61
N LEU A 20 -0.19 -7.17 -5.36
CA LEU A 20 -0.87 -7.75 -4.20
C LEU A 20 -2.39 -7.79 -4.40
N ALA A 21 -3.00 -6.70 -4.89
CA ALA A 21 -4.43 -6.60 -5.12
C ALA A 21 -4.91 -7.61 -6.17
N ARG A 22 -4.17 -7.75 -7.29
CA ARG A 22 -4.47 -8.74 -8.33
C ARG A 22 -4.32 -10.17 -7.83
N THR A 23 -3.28 -10.42 -7.05
CA THR A 23 -3.03 -11.73 -6.43
C THR A 23 -4.17 -12.06 -5.47
N CYS A 24 -4.50 -11.16 -4.55
CA CYS A 24 -5.58 -11.36 -3.59
C CYS A 24 -6.93 -11.56 -4.27
N ALA A 25 -7.24 -10.81 -5.32
CA ALA A 25 -8.47 -10.98 -6.09
C ALA A 25 -8.57 -12.35 -6.77
N SER A 26 -7.44 -12.89 -7.24
CA SER A 26 -7.36 -14.20 -7.90
C SER A 26 -7.45 -15.37 -6.93
N HIS A 27 -6.97 -15.19 -5.70
CA HIS A 27 -7.06 -16.21 -4.65
C HIS A 27 -8.47 -16.29 -4.07
N LYS A 28 -9.04 -17.51 -4.03
CA LYS A 28 -10.38 -17.76 -3.48
C LYS A 28 -10.41 -17.81 -1.95
N ASP A 29 -9.28 -18.13 -1.33
CA ASP A 29 -9.13 -18.28 0.11
C ASP A 29 -8.93 -16.95 0.86
N VAL A 30 -8.74 -15.85 0.12
CA VAL A 30 -8.62 -14.52 0.74
C VAL A 30 -10.01 -14.00 1.12
N PRO A 31 -10.25 -13.64 2.39
CA PRO A 31 -11.54 -13.14 2.84
C PRO A 31 -11.87 -11.78 2.21
N ASP A 32 -13.16 -11.54 2.02
CA ASP A 32 -13.67 -10.32 1.42
C ASP A 32 -13.20 -9.05 2.15
N SER A 33 -13.10 -9.09 3.48
CA SER A 33 -12.57 -7.96 4.27
C SER A 33 -11.13 -7.59 3.90
N LEU A 34 -10.29 -8.58 3.62
CA LEU A 34 -8.91 -8.35 3.19
C LEU A 34 -8.86 -7.87 1.75
N LYS A 35 -9.62 -8.52 0.84
CA LYS A 35 -9.75 -8.08 -0.56
C LYS A 35 -10.17 -6.62 -0.63
N GLN A 36 -11.24 -6.25 0.08
CA GLN A 36 -11.73 -4.88 0.16
C GLN A 36 -10.65 -3.92 0.67
N SER A 37 -9.94 -4.28 1.75
CA SER A 37 -8.90 -3.39 2.32
C SER A 37 -7.73 -3.18 1.36
N ILE A 38 -7.27 -4.24 0.68
CA ILE A 38 -6.18 -4.17 -0.30
C ILE A 38 -6.63 -3.41 -1.55
N GLN A 39 -7.86 -3.61 -2.00
CA GLN A 39 -8.40 -2.94 -3.17
C GLN A 39 -8.63 -1.44 -2.91
N GLN A 40 -9.01 -1.07 -1.69
CA GLN A 40 -9.01 0.34 -1.25
C GLN A 40 -7.59 0.90 -1.20
N LEU A 41 -6.61 0.15 -0.69
CA LEU A 41 -5.22 0.58 -0.66
C LEU A 41 -4.67 0.84 -2.08
N ASP A 42 -4.94 -0.04 -3.03
CA ASP A 42 -4.54 0.10 -4.44
C ASP A 42 -5.18 1.32 -5.11
N ASP A 43 -6.48 1.53 -4.90
CA ASP A 43 -7.17 2.70 -5.45
C ASP A 43 -6.60 4.01 -4.87
N GLN A 44 -6.28 4.01 -3.57
CA GLN A 44 -5.67 5.15 -2.91
C GLN A 44 -4.23 5.39 -3.37
N ALA A 45 -3.47 4.33 -3.67
CA ALA A 45 -2.11 4.45 -4.19
C ALA A 45 -2.14 5.17 -5.55
N ARG A 46 -3.02 4.71 -6.45
CA ARG A 46 -3.22 5.33 -7.76
C ARG A 46 -3.71 6.78 -7.68
N GLN A 47 -4.65 7.07 -6.77
CA GLN A 47 -5.08 8.45 -6.52
C GLN A 47 -3.95 9.33 -5.98
N CYS A 48 -3.12 8.78 -5.10
CA CYS A 48 -1.95 9.47 -4.57
C CYS A 48 -0.93 9.72 -5.67
N HIS A 49 -0.59 8.73 -6.50
CA HIS A 49 0.32 8.89 -7.64
C HIS A 49 -0.11 10.03 -8.55
N SER A 50 -1.38 10.04 -8.97
CA SER A 50 -1.90 11.08 -9.85
C SER A 50 -1.83 12.49 -9.21
N ARG A 51 -2.02 12.58 -7.89
CA ARG A 51 -1.79 13.85 -7.15
C ARG A 51 -0.31 14.22 -7.10
N LEU A 52 0.58 13.23 -6.94
CA LEU A 52 2.03 13.43 -6.86
C LEU A 52 2.66 13.78 -8.19
N GLU A 53 2.09 13.36 -9.33
CA GLU A 53 2.54 13.78 -10.65
C GLU A 53 2.33 15.29 -10.86
N GLY A 54 1.22 15.83 -10.38
CA GLY A 54 0.91 17.27 -10.46
C GLY A 54 1.44 18.13 -9.31
N ALA A 55 1.85 17.51 -8.20
CA ALA A 55 2.36 18.21 -7.02
C ALA A 55 3.89 18.18 -6.97
N GLU A 56 4.49 19.35 -6.75
CA GLU A 56 5.92 19.50 -6.49
C GLU A 56 6.22 19.58 -4.97
N ASP A 57 5.18 19.73 -4.15
CA ASP A 57 5.26 19.93 -2.72
C ASP A 57 5.44 18.63 -1.93
N GLN A 58 6.39 18.66 -0.99
CA GLN A 58 6.64 17.57 -0.05
C GLN A 58 5.42 17.29 0.84
N GLN A 59 4.59 18.30 1.16
CA GLN A 59 3.38 18.12 1.96
C GLN A 59 2.39 17.13 1.32
N THR A 60 2.15 17.25 0.00
CA THR A 60 1.29 16.31 -0.73
C THR A 60 1.81 14.88 -0.64
N PHE A 61 3.14 14.73 -0.63
CA PHE A 61 3.82 13.45 -0.43
C PHE A 61 3.60 12.88 0.96
N VAL A 62 3.76 13.70 2.00
CA VAL A 62 3.50 13.31 3.39
C VAL A 62 2.05 12.84 3.53
N GLU A 63 1.08 13.62 3.06
CA GLU A 63 -0.35 13.28 3.16
C GLU A 63 -0.72 12.02 2.37
N ALA A 64 -0.11 11.83 1.19
CA ALA A 64 -0.32 10.63 0.39
C ALA A 64 0.18 9.38 1.12
N ILE A 65 1.41 9.43 1.62
CA ILE A 65 2.01 8.31 2.35
C ILE A 65 1.27 8.02 3.66
N ASP A 66 0.86 9.04 4.40
CA ASP A 66 0.13 8.88 5.66
C ASP A 66 -1.23 8.17 5.44
N LYS A 67 -1.94 8.54 4.37
CA LYS A 67 -3.17 7.84 3.96
C LYS A 67 -2.89 6.39 3.62
N LEU A 68 -1.90 6.12 2.77
CA LEU A 68 -1.57 4.75 2.36
C LEU A 68 -1.13 3.88 3.53
N GLU A 69 -0.42 4.45 4.50
CA GLU A 69 -0.05 3.75 5.72
C GLU A 69 -1.29 3.32 6.51
N ALA A 70 -2.28 4.22 6.68
CA ALA A 70 -3.54 3.89 7.35
C ALA A 70 -4.34 2.79 6.62
N TYR A 71 -4.40 2.83 5.28
CA TYR A 71 -5.03 1.76 4.50
C TYR A 71 -4.26 0.44 4.59
N SER A 72 -2.93 0.50 4.61
CA SER A 72 -2.08 -0.69 4.72
C SER A 72 -2.15 -1.31 6.11
N ASP A 73 -2.22 -0.50 7.16
CA ASP A 73 -2.43 -0.97 8.52
C ASP A 73 -3.80 -1.66 8.66
N ARG A 74 -4.84 -1.10 8.03
CA ARG A 74 -6.15 -1.76 7.94
C ARG A 74 -6.08 -3.09 7.19
N ALA A 75 -5.38 -3.14 6.06
CA ALA A 75 -5.17 -4.39 5.31
C ALA A 75 -4.41 -5.42 6.14
N LYS A 76 -3.36 -5.00 6.85
CA LYS A 76 -2.58 -5.81 7.78
C LYS A 76 -3.42 -6.35 8.93
N MET A 77 -4.27 -5.53 9.55
CA MET A 77 -5.22 -5.98 10.58
C MET A 77 -6.25 -6.97 10.03
N ALA A 78 -6.79 -6.72 8.84
CA ALA A 78 -7.70 -7.65 8.19
C ALA A 78 -7.02 -8.99 7.86
N CYS A 79 -5.74 -8.95 7.47
CA CYS A 79 -4.91 -10.11 7.20
C CYS A 79 -4.63 -10.92 8.46
N GLN A 80 -4.22 -10.25 9.55
CA GLN A 80 -3.99 -10.89 10.86
C GLN A 80 -5.26 -11.48 11.47
N ASN A 81 -6.39 -10.78 11.37
CA ASN A 81 -7.69 -11.32 11.80
C ASN A 81 -8.13 -12.52 10.96
N ALA A 82 -7.60 -12.64 9.75
CA ALA A 82 -7.79 -13.77 8.86
C ALA A 82 -6.67 -14.82 8.92
N SER A 83 -5.69 -14.67 9.83
CA SER A 83 -4.59 -15.63 9.98
C SER A 83 -5.16 -17.04 10.20
N GLY A 84 -4.74 -17.98 9.34
CA GLY A 84 -5.26 -19.34 9.26
C GLY A 84 -6.22 -19.61 8.10
N LYS A 85 -6.68 -18.57 7.40
CA LYS A 85 -7.45 -18.66 6.13
C LYS A 85 -6.73 -18.03 4.94
N VAL A 86 -5.84 -17.08 5.20
CA VAL A 86 -5.05 -16.38 4.19
C VAL A 86 -3.75 -17.13 3.90
N ASP A 87 -3.37 -17.17 2.62
CA ASP A 87 -2.09 -17.73 2.18
C ASP A 87 -0.92 -16.92 2.74
N GLN A 88 0.15 -17.62 3.14
CA GLN A 88 1.35 -17.03 3.71
C GLN A 88 2.03 -16.02 2.75
N SER A 89 1.85 -16.22 1.45
CA SER A 89 2.34 -15.31 0.40
C SER A 89 1.61 -13.96 0.44
N VAL A 90 0.28 -13.98 0.65
CA VAL A 90 -0.54 -12.78 0.77
C VAL A 90 -0.18 -12.03 2.04
N GLU A 91 -0.05 -12.73 3.16
CA GLU A 91 0.34 -12.13 4.44
C GLU A 91 1.72 -11.45 4.35
N SER A 92 2.69 -12.14 3.74
CA SER A 92 4.04 -11.60 3.50
C SER A 92 4.00 -10.37 2.58
N ALA A 93 3.17 -10.38 1.54
CA ALA A 93 3.07 -9.28 0.60
C ALA A 93 2.36 -8.05 1.23
N VAL A 94 1.34 -8.25 2.06
CA VAL A 94 0.71 -7.17 2.85
C VAL A 94 1.72 -6.55 3.81
N MET A 95 2.49 -7.38 4.53
CA MET A 95 3.54 -6.88 5.43
C MET A 95 4.61 -6.08 4.68
N ARG A 96 5.07 -6.57 3.52
CA ARG A 96 6.04 -5.84 2.67
C ARG A 96 5.50 -4.48 2.20
N ALA A 97 4.27 -4.43 1.72
CA ALA A 97 3.65 -3.16 1.29
C ALA A 97 3.57 -2.16 2.45
N HIS A 98 3.17 -2.61 3.64
CA HIS A 98 3.13 -1.79 4.84
C HIS A 98 4.53 -1.32 5.28
N GLU A 99 5.55 -2.18 5.25
CA GLU A 99 6.93 -1.81 5.58
C GLU A 99 7.49 -0.77 4.60
N GLU A 100 7.27 -0.94 3.29
CA GLU A 100 7.73 0.01 2.28
C GLU A 100 7.12 1.40 2.50
N LEU A 101 5.81 1.46 2.79
CA LEU A 101 5.11 2.71 3.09
C LEU A 101 5.55 3.33 4.43
N SER A 102 5.74 2.52 5.46
CA SER A 102 6.23 2.98 6.76
C SER A 102 7.64 3.56 6.65
N GLN A 103 8.52 2.91 5.88
CA GLN A 103 9.85 3.45 5.57
C GLN A 103 9.79 4.75 4.76
N LEU A 104 8.87 4.85 3.80
CA LEU A 104 8.62 6.08 3.05
C LEU A 104 8.19 7.22 3.98
N LYS A 105 7.26 6.94 4.91
CA LYS A 105 6.78 7.90 5.92
C LYS A 105 7.92 8.38 6.81
N HIS A 106 8.74 7.45 7.31
CA HIS A 106 9.89 7.77 8.16
C HIS A 106 10.95 8.63 7.46
N LYS A 107 11.05 8.57 6.14
CA LYS A 107 11.96 9.41 5.36
C LYS A 107 11.41 10.81 5.08
N LEU A 108 10.10 10.97 5.23
CA LEU A 108 9.37 12.20 4.98
C LEU A 108 9.15 13.05 6.23
N HIS A 109 9.12 12.40 7.39
CA HIS A 109 8.99 12.99 8.72
C HIS A 109 10.34 13.26 9.40
#